data_AF-A0A6A8H3N0-F1
#
_entry.id   AF-A0A6A8H3N0-F1
#
_cell.length_a   1.000
_cell.length_b   1.000
_cell.length_c   1.000
_cell.angle_alpha   90.00
_cell.angle_beta   90.00
_cell.angle_gamma   90.00
#
_symmetry.space_group_name_H-M   'P 1'
#
loop_
_entity.id
_entity.type
_entity.pdbx_description
1 polymer ?
#
loop_
_entity_poly.entity_id
_entity_poly.type
_entity_poly.pdbx_seq_one_letter_code
_entity_poly.pdbx_strand_id
1 'polypeptide(L)' 'MPSPFDGLTAIGVDETSHRKGHTYLTVVVDHERHRVIWAHDGVGGDVFDLFFKALTPEQHASIRVVTGAGARW' A
#
# COMPACT_ATOMS: atom_id res chain seq x y z
N MET A 1 20.97 1.51 -1.41
CA MET A 1 19.98 1.87 -0.37
C MET A 1 19.09 0.66 -0.16
N PRO A 2 18.70 0.31 1.07
CA PRO A 2 17.75 -0.78 1.32
C PRO A 2 16.40 -0.48 0.64
N SER A 3 15.68 -1.54 0.24
CA SER A 3 14.37 -1.39 -0.39
C SER A 3 13.39 -0.75 0.60
N PRO A 4 12.47 0.11 0.13
CA PRO A 4 11.40 0.63 0.99
C PRO A 4 10.53 -0.48 1.61
N PHE A 5 10.50 -1.67 1.00
CA PHE A 5 9.71 -2.83 1.40
C PHE A 5 10.42 -3.80 2.34
N ASP A 6 11.69 -3.55 2.68
CA ASP A 6 12.43 -4.48 3.53
C ASP A 6 11.87 -4.43 4.97
N GLY A 7 11.54 -5.61 5.51
CA GLY A 7 11.10 -5.77 6.90
C GLY A 7 9.70 -5.22 7.20
N LEU A 8 8.80 -5.20 6.22
CA LEU A 8 7.40 -4.84 6.44
C LEU A 8 6.65 -5.97 7.18
N THR A 9 6.08 -5.67 8.34
CA THR A 9 5.27 -6.63 9.11
C THR A 9 3.80 -6.21 9.21
N ALA A 10 3.54 -4.90 9.24
CA ALA A 10 2.21 -4.33 9.31
C ALA A 10 2.11 -3.15 8.34
N ILE A 11 1.10 -3.19 7.47
CA ILE A 11 0.85 -2.13 6.49
C ILE A 11 -0.57 -1.57 6.62
N GLY A 12 -0.72 -0.31 6.27
CA GLY A 12 -2.01 0.36 6.14
C GLY A 12 -2.30 0.71 4.69
N VAL A 13 -3.55 0.55 4.26
CA VAL A 13 -4.03 0.89 2.93
C VAL A 13 -5.12 1.93 3.05
N ASP A 14 -5.00 3.00 2.26
CA ASP A 14 -6.02 4.05 2.17
C ASP A 14 -6.27 4.42 0.71
N GLU A 15 -7.50 4.81 0.41
CA GLU A 15 -7.94 5.27 -0.91
C GLU A 15 -8.41 6.71 -0.78
N THR A 16 -7.63 7.64 -1.32
CA THR A 16 -7.86 9.07 -1.13
C THR A 16 -7.97 9.80 -2.46
N SER A 17 -8.82 10.82 -2.52
CA SER A 17 -8.87 11.69 -3.70
C SER A 17 -7.77 12.75 -3.63
N HIS A 18 -6.94 12.85 -4.65
CA HIS A 18 -5.94 13.92 -4.79
C HIS A 18 -6.34 14.82 -5.97
N ARG A 19 -6.56 16.12 -5.72
CA ARG A 19 -7.03 17.15 -6.68
C ARG A 19 -8.55 17.15 -6.94
N LYS A 20 -9.05 18.36 -7.25
CA LYS A 20 -10.45 18.60 -7.65
C LYS A 20 -10.75 17.85 -8.94
N GLY A 21 -11.75 16.96 -8.92
CA GLY A 21 -12.16 16.17 -10.09
C GLY A 21 -12.16 14.64 -9.93
N HIS A 22 -12.12 14.12 -8.69
CA HIS A 22 -12.19 12.68 -8.41
C HIS A 22 -11.01 11.86 -9.00
N THR A 23 -9.80 12.41 -8.97
CA THR A 23 -8.59 11.60 -9.17
C THR A 23 -8.31 10.88 -7.85
N TYR A 24 -8.36 9.55 -7.86
CA TYR A 24 -8.15 8.74 -6.67
C TYR A 24 -6.78 8.08 -6.68
N LEU A 25 -6.24 7.88 -5.49
CA LEU A 25 -4.92 7.33 -5.23
C LEU A 25 -5.05 6.25 -4.14
N THR A 26 -4.52 5.06 -4.42
CA THR A 26 -4.27 4.05 -3.38
C THR A 26 -2.90 4.31 -2.78
N VAL A 27 -2.83 4.42 -1.46
CA VAL A 27 -1.60 4.64 -0.70
C VAL A 27 -1.38 3.48 0.25
N VAL A 28 -0.15 2.98 0.30
CA VAL A 28 0.29 1.99 1.28
C VAL A 28 1.31 2.62 2.23
N VAL A 29 1.08 2.45 3.53
CA VAL A 29 1.95 2.94 4.60
C VAL A 29 2.54 1.77 5.39
N ASP A 30 3.79 1.93 5.82
CA ASP A 30 4.45 1.09 6.82
C ASP A 30 4.03 1.58 8.21
N HIS A 31 3.31 0.75 8.97
CA HIS A 31 2.82 1.11 10.30
C HIS A 31 3.94 1.21 11.33
N GLU A 32 4.98 0.39 11.21
CA GLU A 32 6.08 0.35 12.17
C GLU A 32 6.99 1.57 12.01
N ARG A 33 7.19 2.00 10.76
CA ARG A 33 8.09 3.12 10.43
C ARG A 33 7.36 4.43 10.13
N HIS A 34 6.03 4.44 10.24
CA HIS A 34 5.15 5.60 10.03
C HIS A 34 5.45 6.38 8.74
N ARG A 35 5.59 5.67 7.60
CA ARG A 35 5.92 6.29 6.31
C ARG A 35 5.11 5.71 5.15
N VAL A 36 4.86 6.53 4.14
CA VAL A 36 4.35 6.05 2.84
C VAL A 36 5.44 5.25 2.14
N ILE A 37 5.09 4.05 1.68
CA ILE A 37 6.01 3.15 0.99
C ILE A 37 5.61 2.91 -0.47
N TRP A 38 4.34 3.17 -0.81
CA TRP A 38 3.84 3.00 -2.17
C TRP A 38 2.61 3.89 -2.39
N ALA A 39 2.47 4.40 -3.61
CA ALA A 39 1.32 5.18 -4.04
C ALA A 39 1.05 4.90 -5.53
N HIS A 40 -0.21 4.77 -5.92
CA HIS A 40 -0.58 4.50 -7.30
C HIS A 40 -1.94 5.10 -7.64
N ASP A 41 -2.07 5.58 -8.87
CA ASP A 41 -3.34 6.10 -9.38
C ASP A 41 -4.39 4.99 -9.47
N GLY A 42 -5.63 5.32 -9.10
CA GLY A 42 -6.75 4.39 -9.06
C GLY A 42 -7.07 3.90 -7.66
N VAL A 43 -8.08 3.03 -7.58
CA VAL A 43 -8.63 2.42 -6.35
C VAL A 43 -9.10 1.00 -6.62
N GLY A 44 -9.32 0.23 -5.57
CA GLY A 44 -9.85 -1.13 -5.61
C GLY A 44 -8.78 -2.22 -5.61
N GLY A 45 -9.25 -3.46 -5.46
CA GLY A 45 -8.40 -4.65 -5.34
C GLY A 45 -7.39 -4.81 -6.48
N ASP A 46 -7.77 -4.55 -7.73
CA ASP A 46 -6.86 -4.66 -8.88
C ASP A 46 -5.64 -3.73 -8.78
N VAL A 47 -5.83 -2.53 -8.21
CA VAL A 47 -4.74 -1.58 -7.96
C VAL A 47 -3.90 -2.06 -6.79
N PHE A 48 -4.53 -2.56 -5.73
CA PHE A 48 -3.81 -3.11 -4.59
C PHE A 48 -3.00 -4.37 -4.92
N ASP A 49 -3.45 -5.20 -5.87
CA ASP A 49 -2.68 -6.34 -6.39
C ASP A 49 -1.36 -5.92 -7.04
N LEU A 50 -1.29 -4.71 -7.61
CA LEU A 50 -0.04 -4.17 -8.17
C LEU A 50 1.03 -3.97 -7.09
N PHE A 51 0.62 -3.63 -5.86
CA PHE A 51 1.54 -3.53 -4.74
C PHE A 51 2.16 -4.90 -4.43
N PHE A 52 1.37 -5.96 -4.32
CA PHE A 52 1.91 -7.30 -4.04
C PHE A 52 2.77 -7.86 -5.18
N LYS A 53 2.45 -7.54 -6.43
CA LYS A 53 3.29 -7.90 -7.59
C LYS A 53 4.68 -7.24 -7.57
N ALA A 54 4.83 -6.13 -6.85
CA ALA A 54 6.11 -5.44 -6.68
C ALA A 54 6.98 -6.04 -5.55
N LEU A 55 6.42 -6.92 -4.70
CA LEU A 55 7.14 -7.55 -3.59
C LEU A 55 7.85 -8.83 -4.03
N THR A 56 9.00 -9.13 -3.42
CA THR A 56 9.54 -10.49 -3.49
C THR A 56 8.68 -11.45 -2.66
N PRO A 57 8.75 -12.78 -2.89
CA PRO A 57 8.03 -13.75 -2.08
C PRO A 57 8.31 -13.62 -0.57
N GLU A 58 9.55 -13.29 -0.19
CA GLU A 58 9.96 -13.13 1.21
C GLU A 58 9.37 -11.86 1.84
N GLN A 59 9.36 -10.75 1.10
CA GLN A 59 8.74 -9.50 1.55
C GLN A 59 7.23 -9.68 1.70
N HIS A 60 6.59 -10.32 0.73
CA HIS A 60 5.16 -10.63 0.80
C HIS A 60 4.83 -11.51 2.01
N ALA A 61 5.59 -12.59 2.23
CA ALA A 61 5.40 -13.50 3.37
C ALA A 61 5.68 -12.85 4.74
N SER A 62 6.42 -11.74 4.78
CA SER A 62 6.74 -11.03 6.02
C SER A 62 5.59 -10.15 6.54
N ILE A 63 4.66 -9.75 5.67
CA ILE A 63 3.49 -8.95 6.02
C ILE A 63 2.47 -9.85 6.74
N ARG A 64 2.10 -9.47 7.97
CA ARG A 64 1.18 -10.23 8.84
C ARG A 64 -0.12 -9.50 9.10
N VAL A 65 -0.10 -8.17 9.00
CA VAL A 65 -1.25 -7.32 9.29
C VAL A 65 -1.43 -6.35 8.14
N VAL A 66 -2.66 -6.28 7.63
CA VAL A 66 -3.07 -5.28 6.67
C VAL A 66 -4.32 -4.60 7.22
N THR A 67 -4.29 -3.29 7.38
CA THR A 67 -5.45 -2.49 7.83
C THR A 67 -5.93 -1.59 6.71
N GLY A 68 -7.23 -1.37 6.59
CA GLY A 68 -7.78 -0.44 5.61
C GLY A 68 -8.93 0.39 6.15
N ALA A 69 -9.00 1.65 5.75
CA ALA A 69 -10.07 2.56 6.11
C ALA A 69 -10.92 2.89 4.87
N GLY A 70 -12.06 2.20 4.71
CA GLY A 70 -13.00 2.47 3.61
C GLY A 70 -12.49 2.14 2.19
N ALA A 71 -11.24 1.68 2.07
CA ALA A 71 -10.66 1.21 0.82
C ALA A 71 -11.42 -0.04 0.30
N ARG A 72 -11.55 -0.17 -1.02
CA ARG A 72 -12.39 -1.18 -1.70
C ARG A 72 -11.59 -2.39 -2.21
N TRP A 73 -10.55 -2.76 -1.47
CA TRP A 73 -9.58 -3.80 -1.78
C TRP A 73 -10.08 -5.20 -1.41
#